data_AF-A0A2D7VXS8-F1
#
_entry.id   AF-A0A2D7VXS8-F1
#
_cell.length_a   1.000
_cell.length_b   1.000
_cell.length_c   1.000
_cell.angle_alpha   90.00
_cell.angle_beta   90.00
_cell.angle_gamma   90.00
#
_symmetry.space_group_name_H-M   'P 1'
#
loop_
_entity.id
_entity.type
_entity.pdbx_description
1 polymer ?
#
loop_
_entity_poly.entity_id
_entity_poly.type
_entity_poly.pdbx_seq_one_letter_code
_entity_poly.pdbx_strand_id
1 'polypeptide(L)'
;MGRITYNTNEEKKMAYISTDEVKEIRKELKETFPNLKFSVKKDHHSSVNVSIVKGDVDFADIFREENNSVDYAQINPYHTEFYGDKKELFEKIVSIIKTAPAKAVNGQAWYNNSDAQIDYFDTAYYISLSVGRWNKPYERSN
;
A
#
# COMPACT_ATOMS: atom_id res chain seq x y z
N MET A 1 11.73 -42.96 -12.75
CA MET A 1 10.78 -41.86 -12.45
C MET A 1 11.56 -40.71 -11.81
N GLY A 2 12.22 -39.87 -12.61
CA GLY A 2 12.95 -38.70 -12.12
C GLY A 2 11.97 -37.56 -11.87
N ARG A 3 11.88 -37.08 -10.63
CA ARG A 3 11.12 -35.86 -10.30
C ARG A 3 11.85 -34.68 -10.94
N ILE A 4 11.25 -34.09 -11.96
CA ILE A 4 11.67 -32.81 -12.51
C ILE A 4 11.33 -31.75 -11.46
N THR A 5 12.35 -31.25 -10.77
CA THR A 5 12.22 -30.04 -9.95
C THR A 5 12.20 -28.85 -10.90
N TYR A 6 11.04 -28.21 -11.04
CA TYR A 6 10.95 -26.94 -11.74
C TYR A 6 11.67 -25.88 -10.90
N ASN A 7 12.78 -25.38 -11.43
CA ASN A 7 13.39 -24.13 -10.98
C ASN A 7 12.43 -23.02 -11.44
N THR A 8 11.55 -22.55 -10.56
CA THR A 8 10.66 -21.42 -10.80
C THR A 8 11.45 -20.12 -10.75
N ASN A 9 12.35 -19.93 -11.70
CA ASN A 9 12.91 -18.64 -12.08
C ASN A 9 12.32 -18.23 -13.44
N GLU A 10 11.00 -18.39 -13.60
CA GLU A 10 10.29 -17.81 -14.74
C GLU A 10 10.15 -16.31 -14.52
N GLU A 11 10.54 -15.56 -15.55
CA GLU A 11 10.45 -14.10 -15.68
C GLU A 11 9.13 -13.57 -15.12
N LYS A 12 9.19 -12.89 -13.96
CA LYS A 12 8.05 -12.10 -13.45
C LYS A 12 7.80 -10.92 -14.40
N LYS A 13 6.97 -11.14 -15.42
CA LYS A 13 6.40 -10.09 -16.29
C LYS A 13 5.06 -9.53 -15.76
N MET A 14 4.66 -9.89 -14.54
CA MET A 14 3.38 -9.53 -13.94
C MET A 14 3.58 -8.97 -12.54
N ALA A 15 2.81 -7.93 -12.20
CA ALA A 15 2.70 -7.39 -10.85
C ALA A 15 2.46 -8.51 -9.82
N TYR A 16 3.42 -8.72 -8.90
CA TYR A 16 3.34 -9.78 -7.89
C TYR A 16 3.96 -9.32 -6.59
N ILE A 17 3.19 -9.39 -5.49
CA ILE A 17 3.69 -9.18 -4.15
C ILE A 17 3.49 -10.41 -3.26
N SER A 18 4.58 -10.81 -2.60
CA SER A 18 4.61 -11.93 -1.67
C SER A 18 4.06 -11.55 -0.30
N THR A 19 3.72 -12.56 0.52
CA THR A 19 3.31 -12.32 1.90
C THR A 19 4.43 -11.76 2.76
N ASP A 20 5.69 -12.05 2.43
CA ASP A 20 6.83 -11.61 3.23
C ASP A 20 7.17 -10.13 2.95
N GLU A 21 7.08 -9.68 1.70
CA GLU A 21 7.14 -8.26 1.35
C GLU A 21 6.05 -7.43 2.07
N VAL A 22 4.82 -7.95 2.13
CA VAL A 22 3.72 -7.32 2.87
C VAL A 22 3.97 -7.28 4.38
N LYS A 23 4.65 -8.28 4.94
CA LYS A 23 5.03 -8.26 6.36
C LYS A 23 6.05 -7.17 6.64
N GLU A 24 7.05 -6.99 5.78
CA GLU A 24 8.03 -5.91 5.93
C GLU A 24 7.39 -4.53 5.79
N ILE A 25 6.47 -4.33 4.83
CA ILE A 25 5.68 -3.08 4.75
C ILE A 25 4.95 -2.82 6.07
N ARG A 26 4.24 -3.82 6.60
CA ARG A 26 3.52 -3.68 7.87
C ARG A 26 4.47 -3.34 9.03
N LYS A 27 5.65 -3.94 9.07
CA LYS A 27 6.66 -3.71 10.11
C LYS A 27 7.21 -2.29 10.04
N GLU A 28 7.68 -1.87 8.87
CA GLU A 28 8.26 -0.54 8.66
C GLU A 28 7.25 0.58 8.94
N LEU A 29 5.99 0.41 8.50
CA LEU A 29 4.91 1.36 8.81
C LEU A 29 4.67 1.48 10.32
N LYS A 30 4.68 0.35 11.03
CA LYS A 30 4.49 0.34 12.49
C LYS A 30 5.68 0.95 13.23
N GLU A 31 6.90 0.75 12.74
CA GLU A 31 8.11 1.33 13.32
C GLU A 31 8.17 2.85 13.08
N THR A 32 7.80 3.30 11.87
CA THR A 32 7.83 4.72 11.51
C THR A 32 6.69 5.51 12.14
N PHE A 33 5.51 4.90 12.26
CA PHE A 33 4.30 5.53 12.77
C PHE A 33 3.70 4.70 13.91
N PRO A 34 4.33 4.68 15.10
CA PRO A 34 3.85 3.88 16.24
C PRO A 34 2.46 4.32 16.73
N ASN A 35 2.09 5.58 16.50
CA ASN A 35 0.80 6.14 16.90
C ASN A 35 -0.33 5.77 15.91
N LEU A 36 0.02 5.34 14.69
CA LEU A 36 -0.95 4.98 13.65
C LEU A 36 -1.05 3.46 13.52
N LYS A 37 -2.28 2.96 13.46
CA LYS A 37 -2.57 1.54 13.25
C LYS A 37 -2.96 1.31 11.79
N PHE A 38 -2.15 0.53 11.08
CA PHE A 38 -2.38 0.17 9.69
C PHE A 38 -2.93 -1.24 9.52
N SER A 39 -3.87 -1.40 8.60
CA SER A 39 -4.30 -2.68 8.05
C SER A 39 -3.69 -2.84 6.66
N VAL A 40 -2.60 -3.59 6.57
CA VAL A 40 -1.94 -3.95 5.30
C VAL A 40 -2.40 -5.34 4.84
N LYS A 41 -2.93 -5.46 3.63
CA LYS A 41 -3.36 -6.73 3.04
C LYS A 41 -2.91 -6.82 1.60
N LYS A 42 -2.42 -7.99 1.19
CA LYS A 42 -2.32 -8.28 -0.25
C LYS A 42 -3.71 -8.53 -0.81
N ASP A 43 -3.90 -8.16 -2.05
CA ASP A 43 -5.13 -8.38 -2.80
C ASP A 43 -4.80 -8.84 -4.22
N HIS A 44 -5.53 -9.84 -4.69
CA HIS A 44 -5.36 -10.48 -6.01
C HIS A 44 -3.90 -10.79 -6.42
N HIS A 45 -2.99 -10.99 -5.46
CA HIS A 45 -1.55 -11.24 -5.65
C HIS A 45 -0.74 -10.11 -6.30
N SER A 46 -1.38 -9.13 -6.92
CA SER A 46 -0.76 -8.03 -7.66
C SER A 46 -0.95 -6.66 -7.00
N SER A 47 -1.66 -6.59 -5.87
CA SER A 47 -2.01 -5.33 -5.21
C SER A 47 -1.77 -5.38 -3.70
N VAL A 48 -1.44 -4.23 -3.12
CA VAL A 48 -1.39 -4.00 -1.67
C VAL A 48 -2.42 -2.96 -1.29
N ASN A 49 -3.34 -3.37 -0.42
CA ASN A 49 -4.29 -2.49 0.24
C ASN A 49 -3.73 -2.10 1.61
N VAL A 50 -3.48 -0.81 1.80
CA VAL A 50 -3.09 -0.20 3.08
C VAL A 50 -4.21 0.70 3.55
N SER A 51 -4.78 0.40 4.71
CA SER A 51 -5.79 1.25 5.35
C SER A 51 -5.31 1.76 6.70
N ILE A 52 -5.41 3.06 6.97
CA ILE A 52 -5.19 3.65 8.28
C ILE A 52 -6.47 3.43 9.10
N VAL A 53 -6.41 2.62 10.15
CA VAL A 53 -7.60 2.19 10.91
C VAL A 53 -7.77 2.98 12.20
N LYS A 54 -6.68 3.39 12.84
CA LYS A 54 -6.68 4.14 14.09
C LYS A 54 -5.47 5.05 14.16
N GLY A 55 -5.58 6.19 14.83
CA GLY A 55 -4.46 7.10 15.01
C GLY A 55 -4.78 8.34 15.82
N ASP A 56 -3.77 9.13 16.12
CA ASP A 56 -3.84 10.46 16.75
C ASP A 56 -4.06 11.59 15.73
N VAL A 57 -3.85 11.32 14.44
CA VAL A 57 -4.02 12.28 13.35
C VAL A 57 -5.50 12.55 13.05
N ASP A 58 -5.83 13.81 12.81
CA ASP A 58 -7.16 14.24 12.38
C ASP A 58 -7.29 14.18 10.84
N PHE A 59 -8.27 13.40 10.38
CA PHE A 59 -8.61 13.20 8.97
C PHE A 59 -10.01 13.73 8.63
N ALA A 60 -10.65 14.49 9.53
CA ALA A 60 -12.01 14.99 9.31
C ALA A 60 -12.16 15.83 8.03
N ASP A 61 -11.12 16.56 7.65
CA ASP A 61 -11.03 17.41 6.46
C ASP A 61 -10.98 16.66 5.13
N ILE A 62 -10.61 15.38 5.14
CA ILE A 62 -10.52 14.55 3.92
C ILE A 62 -11.71 13.60 3.75
N PHE A 63 -12.56 13.49 4.78
CA PHE A 63 -13.79 12.72 4.70
C PHE A 63 -14.82 13.49 3.87
N ARG A 64 -15.36 12.85 2.83
CA ARG A 64 -16.39 13.48 1.98
C ARG A 64 -17.72 13.48 2.71
N GLU A 65 -18.28 14.67 2.94
CA GLU A 65 -19.61 14.85 3.54
C GLU A 65 -20.73 14.15 2.76
N GLU A 66 -20.58 14.00 1.44
CA GLU A 66 -21.67 13.60 0.53
C GLU A 66 -22.24 12.19 0.71
N ASN A 67 -21.59 11.27 1.44
CA ASN A 67 -21.98 9.86 1.43
C ASN A 67 -22.59 9.31 2.72
N ASN A 68 -22.93 10.15 3.72
CA ASN A 68 -23.43 9.68 5.03
C ASN A 68 -22.52 8.61 5.69
N SER A 69 -21.29 8.51 5.19
CA SER A 69 -20.35 7.42 5.43
C SER A 69 -19.24 7.99 6.30
N VAL A 70 -19.57 8.01 7.58
CA VAL A 70 -18.70 8.23 8.73
C VAL A 70 -17.26 7.75 8.47
N ASP A 71 -16.32 8.68 8.52
CA ASP A 71 -14.88 8.50 8.71
C ASP A 71 -14.16 7.50 7.77
N TYR A 72 -14.50 7.53 6.47
CA TYR A 72 -13.79 6.81 5.41
C TYR A 72 -13.40 7.70 4.24
N ALA A 73 -12.14 7.60 3.79
CA ALA A 73 -11.64 8.25 2.58
C ALA A 73 -10.64 7.35 1.83
N GLN A 74 -10.79 7.24 0.52
CA GLN A 74 -9.77 6.63 -0.33
C GLN A 74 -8.76 7.70 -0.76
N ILE A 75 -7.48 7.39 -0.59
CA ILE A 75 -6.38 8.30 -0.89
C ILE A 75 -5.82 7.97 -2.26
N ASN A 76 -5.72 8.97 -3.13
CA ASN A 76 -5.05 8.79 -4.40
C ASN A 76 -3.53 9.03 -4.22
N PRO A 77 -2.68 7.99 -4.32
CA PRO A 77 -1.24 8.13 -4.11
C PRO A 77 -0.55 8.98 -5.19
N TYR A 78 -1.20 9.25 -6.32
CA TYR A 78 -0.67 10.10 -7.40
C TYR A 78 -1.02 11.57 -7.25
N HIS A 79 -1.94 11.90 -6.33
CA HIS A 79 -2.42 13.26 -6.12
C HIS A 79 -2.43 13.63 -4.64
N THR A 80 -1.27 13.49 -3.99
CA THR A 80 -1.10 13.77 -2.56
C THR A 80 -1.27 15.26 -2.23
N GLU A 81 -1.13 16.14 -3.22
CA GLU A 81 -1.32 17.58 -3.13
C GLU A 81 -2.73 18.01 -2.70
N PHE A 82 -3.75 17.18 -2.92
CA PHE A 82 -5.12 17.50 -2.53
C PHE A 82 -5.42 17.31 -1.04
N TYR A 83 -4.46 16.80 -0.25
CA TYR A 83 -4.66 16.52 1.18
C TYR A 83 -3.96 17.51 2.12
N GLY A 84 -3.50 18.66 1.59
CA GLY A 84 -2.94 19.76 2.38
C GLY A 84 -1.80 19.32 3.30
N ASP A 85 -1.93 19.59 4.60
CA ASP A 85 -0.92 19.31 5.62
C ASP A 85 -0.62 17.80 5.78
N LYS A 86 -1.50 16.92 5.30
CA LYS A 86 -1.31 15.46 5.32
C LYS A 86 -0.55 14.92 4.12
N LYS A 87 -0.17 15.78 3.17
CA LYS A 87 0.63 15.41 1.99
C LYS A 87 1.89 14.64 2.38
N GLU A 88 2.70 15.19 3.28
CA GLU A 88 3.97 14.57 3.70
C GLU A 88 3.75 13.20 4.37
N LEU A 89 2.67 13.07 5.16
CA LEU A 89 2.29 11.80 5.78
C LEU A 89 2.00 10.73 4.71
N PHE A 90 1.16 11.06 3.72
CA PHE A 90 0.80 10.11 2.67
C PHE A 90 1.98 9.79 1.74
N GLU A 91 2.80 10.78 1.39
CA GLU A 91 4.03 10.57 0.61
C GLU A 91 5.01 9.64 1.32
N LYS A 92 5.18 9.83 2.64
CA LYS A 92 6.04 8.97 3.45
C LYS A 92 5.49 7.55 3.55
N ILE A 93 4.18 7.38 3.70
CA ILE A 93 3.52 6.06 3.68
C ILE A 93 3.75 5.37 2.33
N VAL A 94 3.51 6.07 1.21
CA VAL A 94 3.71 5.53 -0.15
C VAL A 94 5.19 5.17 -0.38
N SER A 95 6.11 6.01 0.10
CA SER A 95 7.55 5.74 0.04
C SER A 95 7.93 4.46 0.80
N ILE A 96 7.41 4.26 2.01
CA ILE A 96 7.61 3.04 2.79
C ILE A 96 7.04 1.82 2.07
N ILE A 97 5.83 1.92 1.51
CA ILE A 97 5.23 0.82 0.74
C ILE A 97 6.18 0.42 -0.39
N LYS A 98 6.74 1.38 -1.13
CA LYS A 98 7.64 1.12 -2.27
C LYS A 98 9.02 0.57 -1.87
N THR A 99 9.54 0.95 -0.71
CA THR A 99 10.92 0.66 -0.29
C THR A 99 11.04 -0.54 0.65
N ALA A 100 10.06 -0.76 1.54
CA ALA A 100 10.10 -1.83 2.54
C ALA A 100 10.15 -3.26 1.95
N PRO A 101 9.50 -3.58 0.81
CA PRO A 101 9.62 -4.89 0.17
C PRO A 101 11.06 -5.29 -0.16
N ALA A 102 11.94 -4.32 -0.45
CA ALA A 102 13.35 -4.59 -0.71
C ALA A 102 14.09 -5.20 0.50
N LYS A 103 13.53 -5.05 1.72
CA LYS A 103 14.09 -5.63 2.95
C LYS A 103 13.66 -7.08 3.18
N ALA A 104 12.68 -7.60 2.42
CA ALA A 104 12.20 -8.97 2.58
C ALA A 104 13.16 -9.99 1.96
N VAL A 105 13.14 -11.23 2.47
CA VAL A 105 13.91 -12.34 1.90
C VAL A 105 13.37 -12.66 0.51
N ASN A 106 14.19 -12.46 -0.54
CA ASN A 106 13.80 -12.49 -1.96
C ASN A 106 12.85 -11.36 -2.41
N GLY A 107 12.71 -10.31 -1.60
CA GLY A 107 11.91 -9.13 -1.95
C GLY A 107 12.64 -8.24 -2.94
N GLN A 108 11.87 -7.54 -3.78
CA GLN A 108 12.41 -6.56 -4.72
C GLN A 108 11.91 -5.16 -4.35
N ALA A 109 12.76 -4.14 -4.57
CA ALA A 109 12.31 -2.76 -4.49
C ALA A 109 11.21 -2.52 -5.53
N TRP A 110 10.22 -1.69 -5.21
CA TRP A 110 9.17 -1.34 -6.17
C TRP A 110 9.79 -0.63 -7.37
N TYR A 111 9.56 -1.16 -8.56
CA TYR A 111 9.99 -0.58 -9.83
C TYR A 111 8.76 -0.31 -10.71
N ASN A 112 8.90 0.67 -11.60
CA ASN A 112 7.92 1.00 -12.63
C ASN A 112 8.67 1.21 -13.94
N ASN A 113 8.66 0.19 -14.79
CA ASN A 113 9.27 0.19 -16.12
C ASN A 113 8.22 0.33 -17.23
N SER A 114 7.04 0.88 -16.92
CA SER A 114 5.98 1.07 -17.91
C SER A 114 6.44 2.03 -19.00
N ASP A 115 6.55 1.56 -20.25
CA ASP A 115 6.76 2.40 -21.44
C ASP A 115 5.41 2.66 -22.11
N ALA A 116 5.03 3.93 -22.24
CA ALA A 116 3.73 4.34 -22.78
C ALA A 116 3.53 4.05 -24.28
N GLN A 117 4.59 3.64 -25.01
CA GLN A 117 4.48 3.25 -26.42
C GLN A 117 4.12 1.77 -26.63
N ILE A 118 4.14 0.95 -25.58
CA ILE A 118 3.88 -0.49 -25.65
C ILE A 118 2.75 -0.80 -24.66
N ASP A 119 1.75 -1.59 -25.04
CA ASP A 119 0.61 -1.98 -24.19
C ASP A 119 0.99 -2.99 -23.07
N TYR A 120 2.18 -2.80 -22.48
CA TYR A 120 2.78 -3.67 -21.48
C TYR A 120 3.21 -2.85 -20.26
N PHE A 121 2.38 -2.84 -19.23
CA PHE A 121 2.64 -2.12 -17.97
C PHE A 121 3.42 -3.03 -17.01
N ASP A 122 4.74 -2.83 -16.92
CA ASP A 122 5.60 -3.55 -15.98
C ASP A 122 5.76 -2.73 -14.68
N THR A 123 4.86 -2.98 -13.73
CA THR A 123 4.91 -2.43 -12.37
C THR A 123 5.05 -3.56 -11.36
N ALA A 124 5.84 -3.34 -10.31
CA ALA A 124 6.07 -4.38 -9.30
C ALA A 124 4.76 -4.85 -8.61
N TYR A 125 3.89 -3.91 -8.24
CA TYR A 125 2.52 -4.15 -7.74
C TYR A 125 1.74 -2.83 -7.61
N TYR A 126 0.40 -2.92 -7.57
CA TYR A 126 -0.49 -1.77 -7.37
C TYR A 126 -0.60 -1.39 -5.89
N ILE A 127 -0.68 -0.09 -5.61
CA ILE A 127 -0.79 0.45 -4.26
C ILE A 127 -2.16 1.09 -4.10
N SER A 128 -2.90 0.65 -3.10
CA SER A 128 -4.18 1.23 -2.69
C SER A 128 -4.06 1.72 -1.26
N LEU A 129 -4.33 3.01 -1.05
CA LEU A 129 -4.24 3.67 0.25
C LEU A 129 -5.63 4.21 0.64
N SER A 130 -6.04 3.97 1.88
CA SER A 130 -7.30 4.49 2.43
C SER A 130 -7.14 4.90 3.90
N VAL A 131 -7.98 5.81 4.34
CA VAL A 131 -8.22 6.14 5.76
C VAL A 131 -9.58 5.57 6.12
N GLY A 132 -9.63 4.77 7.18
CA GLY A 132 -10.77 3.92 7.50
C GLY A 132 -10.98 2.80 6.49
N ARG A 133 -12.11 2.12 6.59
CA ARG A 133 -12.65 1.15 5.62
C ARG A 133 -14.16 1.36 5.54
N TRP A 134 -14.76 0.99 4.41
CA TRP A 134 -16.21 1.14 4.20
C TRP A 134 -17.08 0.57 5.34
N ASN A 135 -16.63 -0.52 5.99
CA ASN A 135 -17.33 -1.16 7.10
C ASN A 135 -16.67 -0.93 8.47
N LYS A 136 -15.55 -0.21 8.53
CA LYS A 136 -14.79 0.06 9.75
C LYS A 136 -14.25 1.49 9.68
N PRO A 137 -15.00 2.49 10.18
CA PRO A 137 -14.56 3.88 10.17
C PRO A 137 -13.20 4.04 10.87
N TYR A 138 -12.50 5.12 10.54
CA TYR A 138 -11.28 5.49 11.24
C TYR A 138 -11.57 5.82 12.70
N GLU A 139 -10.87 5.16 13.63
CA GLU A 139 -10.93 5.52 15.05
C GLU A 139 -9.87 6.56 15.37
N ARG A 140 -10.29 7.80 15.68
CA ARG A 140 -9.39 8.78 16.28
C ARG A 140 -9.13 8.40 17.74
N SER A 141 -7.87 8.23 18.09
CA SER A 141 -7.44 8.12 19.49
C SER A 141 -7.35 9.53 20.06
N ASN A 142 -8.10 9.78 21.14
CA ASN A 142 -7.98 10.99 21.95
C ASN A 142 -6.65 11.00 22.71
#